data_AF-X0WX07-F1
#
_entry.id   AF-X0WX07-F1
#
_cell.length_a   1.000
_cell.length_b   1.000
_cell.length_c   1.000
_cell.angle_alpha   90.00
_cell.angle_beta   90.00
_cell.angle_gamma   90.00
#
_symmetry.space_group_name_H-M   'P 1'
#
loop_
_entity.id
_entity.type
_entity.pdbx_description
1 polymer ?
#
loop_
_entity_poly.entity_id
_entity_poly.type
_entity_poly.pdbx_seq_one_letter_code
_entity_poly.pdbx_strand_id
1 'polypeptide(L)'
;GELVCSGVRERLEFVYPQHAPSGVTSSPVVARTVHNDGVNSIAVASIKALDPMPHGVHSMDLQCDSEGVPRPTELNAGRFFNTSYYFTAAGANMPYIHIALALGLPFDEIPEFNAVPKDLYWLRHIDSGRCLVKEGDWRGVALEVEEERSA
;
A
#
# COMPACT_ATOMS: atom_id res chain seq x y z
N GLY A 1 4.18 -21.21 7.91
CA GLY A 1 4.43 -20.34 9.06
C GLY A 1 3.17 -19.65 9.51
N GLU A 2 3.35 -18.65 10.36
CA GLU A 2 2.30 -17.85 10.99
C GLU A 2 2.37 -16.40 10.49
N LEU A 3 1.23 -15.71 10.45
CA LEU A 3 1.21 -14.30 10.09
C LEU A 3 1.75 -13.49 11.26
N VAL A 4 2.77 -12.68 11.01
CA VAL A 4 3.38 -11.81 12.05
C VAL A 4 2.73 -10.43 12.04
N CYS A 5 2.59 -9.83 10.87
CA CYS A 5 1.96 -8.54 10.70
C CYS A 5 1.55 -8.33 9.24
N SER A 6 0.60 -7.42 9.03
CA SER A 6 0.11 -7.04 7.70
C SER A 6 -0.48 -5.65 7.70
N GLY A 7 -0.51 -5.03 6.53
CA GLY A 7 -1.09 -3.72 6.31
C GLY A 7 -1.69 -3.66 4.91
N VAL A 8 -2.80 -2.96 4.78
CA VAL A 8 -3.52 -2.81 3.53
C VAL A 8 -3.48 -1.35 3.10
N ARG A 9 -3.30 -1.15 1.80
CA ARG A 9 -3.49 0.15 1.18
C ARG A 9 -4.27 -0.03 -0.11
N GLU A 10 -5.12 0.93 -0.41
CA GLU A 10 -5.74 1.07 -1.72
C GLU A 10 -4.98 2.10 -2.55
N ARG A 11 -5.09 1.96 -3.87
CA ARG A 11 -4.50 2.88 -4.85
C ARG A 11 -5.65 3.76 -5.36
N LEU A 12 -5.55 5.06 -5.10
CA LEU A 12 -6.57 6.04 -5.50
C LEU A 12 -6.23 6.66 -6.86
N GLU A 13 -4.95 6.95 -7.09
CA GLU A 13 -4.45 7.46 -8.36
C GLU A 13 -3.19 6.72 -8.78
N PHE A 14 -2.98 6.60 -10.08
CA PHE A 14 -1.92 5.81 -10.68
C PHE A 14 -0.90 6.70 -11.38
N VAL A 15 0.36 6.26 -11.40
CA VAL A 15 1.40 6.93 -12.17
C VAL A 15 1.17 6.61 -13.65
N TYR A 16 1.11 7.66 -14.47
CA TYR A 16 0.91 7.60 -15.92
C TYR A 16 -0.26 6.68 -16.35
N PRO A 17 -1.50 6.94 -15.90
CA PRO A 17 -2.65 6.09 -16.19
C PRO A 17 -2.88 5.92 -17.71
N GLN A 18 -2.53 6.93 -18.51
CA GLN A 18 -2.62 6.90 -19.97
C GLN A 18 -1.74 5.84 -20.65
N HIS A 19 -0.80 5.22 -19.93
CA HIS A 19 0.04 4.14 -20.46
C HIS A 19 -0.61 2.74 -20.33
N ALA A 20 -1.79 2.65 -19.71
CA ALA A 20 -2.57 1.42 -19.63
C ALA A 20 -3.96 1.64 -20.25
N PRO A 21 -4.48 0.71 -21.10
CA PRO A 21 -5.83 0.81 -21.64
C PRO A 21 -6.93 0.91 -20.56
N SER A 22 -6.69 0.32 -19.37
CA SER A 22 -7.59 0.38 -18.22
C SER A 22 -7.47 1.65 -17.39
N GLY A 23 -6.45 2.49 -17.63
CA GLY A 23 -6.06 3.57 -16.73
C GLY A 23 -5.37 3.11 -15.43
N VAL A 24 -5.23 1.80 -15.21
CA VAL A 24 -4.67 1.21 -14.00
C VAL A 24 -3.25 0.73 -14.26
N THR A 25 -2.29 1.30 -13.54
CA THR A 25 -0.88 0.88 -13.56
C THR A 25 -0.45 0.27 -12.22
N SER A 26 0.78 -0.23 -12.13
CA SER A 26 1.27 -0.89 -10.91
C SER A 26 1.60 0.09 -9.77
N SER A 27 1.95 1.33 -10.09
CA SER A 27 2.48 2.29 -9.11
C SER A 27 1.47 3.40 -8.83
N PRO A 28 1.07 3.62 -7.56
CA PRO A 28 0.18 4.72 -7.24
C PRO A 28 0.93 6.05 -7.08
N VAL A 29 0.28 7.13 -7.51
CA VAL A 29 0.61 8.51 -7.14
C VAL A 29 0.01 8.82 -5.77
N VAL A 30 -1.25 8.40 -5.57
CA VAL A 30 -2.00 8.55 -4.32
C VAL A 30 -2.39 7.16 -3.84
N ALA A 31 -1.94 6.80 -2.64
CA ALA A 31 -2.39 5.59 -1.95
C ALA A 31 -2.89 5.92 -0.55
N ARG A 32 -3.88 5.17 -0.06
CA ARG A 32 -4.45 5.34 1.27
C ARG A 32 -4.40 4.03 2.05
N THR A 33 -3.99 4.07 3.32
CA THR A 33 -4.13 2.89 4.21
C THR A 33 -5.58 2.65 4.53
N VAL A 34 -6.01 1.40 4.49
CA VAL A 34 -7.38 1.02 4.82
C VAL A 34 -7.38 -0.14 5.81
N HIS A 35 -8.41 -0.21 6.63
CA HIS A 35 -8.70 -1.38 7.46
C HIS A 35 -9.90 -2.08 6.83
N ASN A 36 -9.70 -3.29 6.30
CA ASN A 36 -10.74 -4.05 5.62
C ASN A 36 -10.55 -5.56 5.87
N ASP A 37 -11.45 -6.13 6.66
CA ASP A 37 -11.38 -7.55 7.06
C ASP A 37 -11.60 -8.51 5.88
N GLY A 38 -12.39 -8.09 4.88
CA GLY A 38 -12.56 -8.85 3.64
C GLY A 38 -11.25 -8.97 2.87
N VAL A 39 -10.50 -7.87 2.76
CA VAL A 39 -9.17 -7.87 2.14
C VAL A 39 -8.19 -8.72 2.94
N ASN A 40 -8.16 -8.56 4.26
CA ASN A 40 -7.28 -9.34 5.14
C ASN A 40 -7.52 -10.84 5.00
N SER A 41 -8.78 -11.27 5.10
CA SER A 41 -9.16 -12.69 5.01
C SER A 41 -8.88 -13.28 3.64
N ILE A 42 -9.21 -12.57 2.55
CA ILE A 42 -8.96 -13.04 1.18
C ILE A 42 -7.47 -13.12 0.89
N ALA A 43 -6.66 -12.15 1.33
CA ALA A 43 -5.22 -12.19 1.14
C ALA A 43 -4.58 -13.39 1.85
N VAL A 44 -4.91 -13.62 3.13
CA VAL A 44 -4.38 -14.75 3.92
C VAL A 44 -4.83 -16.08 3.33
N ALA A 45 -6.12 -16.23 2.99
CA ALA A 45 -6.65 -17.44 2.38
C ALA A 45 -5.96 -17.75 1.05
N SER A 46 -5.73 -16.72 0.23
CA SER A 46 -5.08 -16.87 -1.08
C SER A 46 -3.62 -17.29 -0.96
N ILE A 47 -2.87 -16.73 0.00
CA ILE A 47 -1.49 -17.15 0.28
C ILE A 47 -1.46 -18.60 0.77
N LYS A 48 -2.33 -18.95 1.73
CA LYS A 48 -2.39 -20.30 2.30
C LYS A 48 -2.87 -21.37 1.31
N ALA A 49 -3.66 -20.98 0.31
CA ALA A 49 -4.07 -21.87 -0.76
C ALA A 49 -2.90 -22.28 -1.67
N LEU A 50 -1.88 -21.42 -1.81
CA LEU A 50 -0.68 -21.68 -2.61
C LEU A 50 0.40 -22.40 -1.80
N ASP A 51 0.58 -22.00 -0.54
CA ASP A 51 1.51 -22.62 0.40
C ASP A 51 0.82 -22.75 1.78
N PRO A 52 0.48 -23.97 2.23
CA PRO A 52 -0.14 -24.18 3.54
C PRO A 52 0.71 -23.70 4.72
N MET A 53 2.03 -23.60 4.54
CA MET A 53 2.98 -23.19 5.56
C MET A 53 3.89 -22.06 5.04
N PRO A 54 3.32 -20.89 4.70
CA PRO A 54 4.07 -19.81 4.07
C PRO A 54 5.12 -19.23 5.01
N HIS A 55 6.28 -18.85 4.46
CA HIS A 55 7.37 -18.21 5.18
C HIS A 55 7.98 -17.07 4.37
N GLY A 56 8.35 -16.00 5.08
CA GLY A 56 8.93 -14.80 4.49
C GLY A 56 7.87 -13.74 4.19
N VAL A 57 8.14 -12.92 3.17
CA VAL A 57 7.32 -11.76 2.83
C VAL A 57 6.39 -12.10 1.68
N HIS A 58 5.12 -11.73 1.79
CA HIS A 58 4.12 -11.92 0.75
C HIS A 58 3.39 -10.60 0.50
N SER A 59 3.50 -10.11 -0.73
CA SER A 59 2.87 -8.86 -1.17
C SER A 59 1.77 -9.20 -2.17
N MET A 60 0.50 -9.08 -1.77
CA MET A 60 -0.67 -9.46 -2.58
C MET A 60 -1.33 -8.24 -3.20
N ASP A 61 -1.53 -8.27 -4.52
CA ASP A 61 -2.37 -7.32 -5.25
C ASP A 61 -3.79 -7.89 -5.42
N LEU A 62 -4.76 -7.01 -5.19
CA LEU A 62 -6.18 -7.31 -5.23
C LEU A 62 -6.89 -6.25 -6.08
N GLN A 63 -7.91 -6.66 -6.81
CA GLN A 63 -8.81 -5.79 -7.54
C GLN A 63 -10.25 -6.17 -7.24
N CYS A 64 -11.11 -5.20 -6.94
CA CYS A 64 -12.52 -5.48 -6.75
C CYS A 64 -13.20 -5.87 -8.07
N ASP A 65 -14.06 -6.88 -8.02
CA ASP A 65 -14.96 -7.20 -9.12
C ASP A 65 -16.15 -6.22 -9.18
N SER A 66 -17.10 -6.48 -10.09
CA SER A 66 -18.29 -5.64 -10.29
C SER A 66 -19.23 -5.59 -9.07
N GLU A 67 -19.09 -6.52 -8.13
CA GLU A 67 -19.86 -6.55 -6.88
C GLU A 67 -19.08 -5.92 -5.71
N GLY A 68 -17.88 -5.41 -5.97
CA GLY A 68 -17.01 -4.81 -4.95
C GLY A 68 -16.20 -5.84 -4.15
N VAL A 69 -16.21 -7.12 -4.53
CA VAL A 69 -15.47 -8.17 -3.81
C VAL A 69 -14.01 -8.16 -4.26
N PRO A 70 -13.02 -8.06 -3.36
CA PRO A 70 -11.62 -8.06 -3.73
C PRO A 70 -11.21 -9.45 -4.26
N ARG A 71 -10.64 -9.48 -5.46
CA ARG A 71 -10.14 -10.69 -6.14
C ARG A 71 -8.61 -10.64 -6.23
N PRO A 72 -7.89 -11.71 -5.85
CA PRO A 72 -6.45 -11.80 -6.02
C PRO A 72 -6.07 -11.68 -7.49
N THR A 73 -5.08 -10.84 -7.80
CA THR A 73 -4.58 -10.67 -9.17
C THR A 73 -3.12 -11.08 -9.31
N GLU A 74 -2.29 -10.75 -8.32
CA GLU A 74 -0.85 -11.05 -8.35
C GLU A 74 -0.33 -11.26 -6.92
N LEU A 75 0.45 -12.34 -6.73
CA LEU A 75 1.20 -12.56 -5.50
C LEU A 75 2.69 -12.40 -5.76
N ASN A 76 3.30 -11.50 -4.98
CA ASN A 76 4.74 -11.29 -4.94
C ASN A 76 5.33 -11.95 -3.70
N ALA A 77 5.71 -13.21 -3.85
CA ALA A 77 6.37 -13.98 -2.80
C ALA A 77 7.86 -13.60 -2.68
N GLY A 78 8.35 -13.53 -1.44
CA GLY A 78 9.74 -13.23 -1.12
C GLY A 78 10.15 -11.77 -1.27
N ARG A 79 9.23 -10.85 -1.60
CA ARG A 79 9.55 -9.43 -1.80
C ARG A 79 8.49 -8.48 -1.29
N PHE A 80 8.95 -7.35 -0.77
CA PHE A 80 8.11 -6.21 -0.46
C PHE A 80 7.73 -5.44 -1.72
N PHE A 81 6.57 -4.78 -1.69
CA PHE A 81 6.24 -3.77 -2.70
C PHE A 81 7.22 -2.58 -2.64
N ASN A 82 7.35 -1.85 -3.76
CA ASN A 82 8.15 -0.61 -3.86
C ASN A 82 7.75 0.48 -2.85
N THR A 83 6.56 0.36 -2.25
CA THR A 83 6.03 1.31 -1.26
C THR A 83 6.07 0.77 0.16
N SER A 84 6.83 -0.29 0.44
CA SER A 84 6.97 -0.83 1.81
C SER A 84 7.52 0.18 2.81
N TYR A 85 8.37 1.12 2.38
CA TYR A 85 8.84 2.22 3.23
C TYR A 85 7.69 3.06 3.81
N TYR A 86 6.55 3.15 3.10
CA TYR A 86 5.38 3.85 3.60
C TYR A 86 4.88 3.25 4.92
N PHE A 87 4.79 1.92 5.02
CA PHE A 87 4.40 1.25 6.26
C PHE A 87 5.42 1.48 7.37
N THR A 88 6.71 1.47 7.05
CA THR A 88 7.78 1.85 8.00
C THR A 88 7.59 3.28 8.52
N ALA A 89 7.36 4.24 7.62
CA ALA A 89 7.13 5.63 7.99
C ALA A 89 5.86 5.83 8.82
N ALA A 90 4.86 4.95 8.65
CA ALA A 90 3.62 4.93 9.42
C ALA A 90 3.71 4.11 10.73
N GLY A 91 4.88 3.59 11.08
CA GLY A 91 5.14 2.92 12.36
C GLY A 91 5.31 1.40 12.31
N ALA A 92 5.08 0.76 11.15
CA ALA A 92 5.26 -0.69 10.98
C ALA A 92 6.51 -0.99 10.14
N ASN A 93 7.67 -1.13 10.80
CA ASN A 93 8.92 -1.43 10.11
C ASN A 93 9.05 -2.92 9.73
N MET A 94 8.22 -3.38 8.80
CA MET A 94 8.17 -4.78 8.37
C MET A 94 9.50 -5.32 7.81
N PRO A 95 10.31 -4.54 7.06
CA PRO A 95 11.64 -5.00 6.67
C PRO A 95 12.56 -5.29 7.86
N TYR A 96 12.53 -4.46 8.90
CA TYR A 96 13.28 -4.72 10.13
C TYR A 96 12.79 -5.99 10.83
N ILE A 97 11.47 -6.15 10.99
CA ILE A 97 10.86 -7.35 11.59
C ILE A 97 11.26 -8.61 10.82
N HIS A 98 11.24 -8.57 9.49
CA HIS A 98 11.64 -9.68 8.65
C HIS A 98 13.10 -10.13 8.91
N ILE A 99 14.03 -9.18 9.03
CA ILE A 99 15.43 -9.47 9.34
C ILE A 99 15.61 -9.92 10.79
N ALA A 100 14.90 -9.30 11.74
CA ALA A 100 14.94 -9.68 13.15
C ALA A 100 14.52 -11.15 13.32
N LEU A 101 13.41 -11.55 12.70
CA LEU A 101 12.95 -12.94 12.67
C LEU A 101 13.99 -13.89 12.05
N ALA A 102 14.59 -13.52 10.92
CA ALA A 102 15.60 -14.35 10.25
C ALA A 102 16.86 -14.56 11.11
N LEU A 103 17.21 -13.58 11.95
CA LEU A 103 18.38 -13.62 12.83
C LEU A 103 18.07 -14.09 14.26
N GLY A 104 16.81 -14.37 14.58
CA GLY A 104 16.38 -14.71 15.95
C GLY A 104 16.55 -13.54 16.94
N LEU A 105 16.49 -12.29 16.45
CA LEU A 105 16.59 -11.09 17.27
C LEU A 105 15.20 -10.67 17.78
N PRO A 106 15.12 -10.04 18.97
CA PRO A 106 13.88 -9.46 19.44
C PRO A 106 13.45 -8.28 18.55
N PHE A 107 12.15 -8.07 18.45
CA PHE A 107 11.53 -6.91 17.81
C PHE A 107 10.27 -6.53 18.58
N ASP A 108 9.82 -5.29 18.43
CA ASP A 108 8.57 -4.84 19.05
C ASP A 108 7.38 -5.52 18.40
N GLU A 109 6.51 -6.12 19.22
CA GLU A 109 5.27 -6.70 18.73
C GLU A 109 4.38 -5.62 18.12
N ILE A 110 3.80 -5.92 16.96
CA ILE A 110 2.84 -5.07 16.27
C ILE A 110 1.61 -5.90 15.90
N PRO A 111 0.45 -5.27 15.65
CA PRO A 111 -0.76 -6.00 15.30
C PRO A 111 -0.59 -6.90 14.06
N GLU A 112 -1.16 -8.11 14.13
CA GLU A 112 -1.14 -9.09 13.02
C GLU A 112 -1.82 -8.52 11.76
N PHE A 113 -2.93 -7.80 11.96
CA PHE A 113 -3.64 -7.07 10.92
C PHE A 113 -3.65 -5.58 11.25
N ASN A 114 -3.79 -4.75 10.22
CA ASN A 114 -3.94 -3.31 10.37
C ASN A 114 -2.77 -2.69 11.16
N ALA A 115 -1.54 -3.11 10.83
CA ALA A 115 -0.31 -2.74 11.54
C ALA A 115 -0.01 -1.22 11.56
N VAL A 116 -0.71 -0.43 10.75
CA VAL A 116 -0.62 1.04 10.71
C VAL A 116 -2.02 1.65 10.80
N PRO A 117 -2.15 2.92 11.24
CA PRO A 117 -3.43 3.62 11.25
C PRO A 117 -4.11 3.64 9.89
N LYS A 118 -5.45 3.65 9.88
CA LYS A 118 -6.24 3.87 8.65
C LYS A 118 -6.16 5.34 8.20
N ASP A 119 -6.56 5.57 6.96
CA ASP A 119 -6.75 6.91 6.39
C ASP A 119 -5.49 7.79 6.32
N LEU A 120 -4.30 7.19 6.39
CA LEU A 120 -3.04 7.83 6.03
C LEU A 120 -2.90 7.83 4.50
N TYR A 121 -2.38 8.93 3.96
CA TYR A 121 -2.18 9.12 2.54
C TYR A 121 -0.68 9.15 2.20
N TRP A 122 -0.30 8.35 1.20
CA TRP A 122 1.02 8.35 0.59
C TRP A 122 0.95 9.01 -0.77
N LEU A 123 1.46 10.23 -0.86
CA LEU A 123 1.55 11.02 -2.09
C LEU A 123 2.97 10.93 -2.62
N ARG A 124 3.13 10.46 -3.86
CA ARG A 124 4.46 10.41 -4.51
C ARG A 124 4.36 10.62 -6.02
N HIS A 125 5.47 11.05 -6.60
CA HIS A 125 5.73 10.86 -8.02
C HIS A 125 7.00 10.03 -8.20
N ILE A 126 7.23 9.50 -9.41
CA ILE A 126 8.52 8.87 -9.75
C ILE A 126 9.62 9.93 -9.60
N ASP A 127 10.66 9.58 -8.83
CA ASP A 127 11.90 10.35 -8.67
C ASP A 127 11.73 11.81 -8.25
N SER A 128 10.70 12.14 -7.47
CA SER A 128 10.45 13.54 -7.10
C SER A 128 11.51 14.12 -6.14
N GLY A 129 12.46 14.87 -6.73
CA GLY A 129 13.24 16.01 -6.23
C GLY A 129 14.12 16.57 -7.37
N ARG A 130 14.46 17.86 -7.56
CA ARG A 130 14.17 19.15 -6.90
C ARG A 130 13.60 20.14 -7.92
N CYS A 131 12.99 21.23 -7.42
CA CYS A 131 12.64 22.42 -8.19
C CYS A 131 13.43 23.63 -7.67
N LEU A 132 14.02 24.44 -8.55
CA LEU A 132 14.64 25.73 -8.21
C LEU A 132 13.96 26.82 -9.04
N VAL A 133 13.33 27.76 -8.35
CA VAL A 133 12.56 28.86 -8.97
C VAL A 133 12.93 30.20 -8.33
N LYS A 134 12.81 31.28 -9.10
CA LYS A 134 13.07 32.67 -8.67
C LYS A 134 11.75 33.41 -8.42
N GLU A 135 11.77 34.51 -7.66
CA GLU A 135 10.59 35.37 -7.42
C GLU A 135 10.00 35.89 -8.73
N GLY A 136 8.69 35.69 -8.92
CA GLY A 136 7.97 35.94 -10.18
C GLY A 136 7.86 34.73 -11.13
N ASP A 137 8.67 33.68 -10.92
CA ASP A 137 8.68 32.46 -11.75
C ASP A 137 7.83 31.31 -11.15
N TRP A 138 7.17 31.55 -10.01
CA TRP A 138 6.24 30.62 -9.39
C TRP A 138 5.00 31.37 -8.88
N ARG A 139 3.81 30.78 -9.06
CA ARG A 139 2.58 31.23 -8.39
C ARG A 139 1.78 30.04 -7.87
N GLY A 140 1.26 30.16 -6.66
CA GLY A 140 0.18 29.30 -6.18
C GLY A 140 -1.14 29.68 -6.86
N VAL A 141 -1.90 28.68 -7.31
CA VAL A 141 -3.30 28.85 -7.72
C VAL A 141 -4.16 28.26 -6.62
N ALA A 142 -5.10 29.03 -6.09
CA ALA A 142 -6.11 28.48 -5.19
C ALA A 142 -7.03 27.56 -6.01
N LEU A 143 -7.20 26.33 -5.56
CA LEU A 143 -8.29 25.49 -6.04
C LEU A 143 -9.55 25.97 -5.33
N GLU A 144 -10.53 26.45 -6.09
CA GLU A 144 -11.88 26.61 -5.57
C GLU A 144 -12.46 25.21 -5.40
N VAL A 145 -12.59 24.78 -4.15
CA VAL A 145 -13.33 23.57 -3.81
C VAL A 145 -14.81 23.94 -3.94
N GLU A 146 -15.51 23.38 -4.94
CA GLU A 146 -16.97 23.40 -4.93
C GLU A 146 -17.42 22.65 -3.67
N GLU A 147 -18.01 23.39 -2.72
CA GLU A 147 -18.60 22.83 -1.52
C GLU A 147 -19.60 21.72 -1.88
N GLU A 148 -19.44 20.58 -1.21
CA GLU A 148 -20.41 19.48 -1.18
C GLU A 148 -21.84 20.02 -1.07
N ARG A 149 -22.65 19.80 -2.11
CA ARG A 149 -24.09 19.75 -1.91
C ARG A 149 -24.48 18.33 -1.57
N SER A 150 -24.66 18.12 -0.26
CA SER A 150 -25.42 17.02 0.30
C SER A 150 -26.74 16.83 -0.45
N ALA A 151 -27.03 15.57 -0.81
CA ALA A 151 -28.39 15.03 -0.93
C ALA A 151 -28.35 13.56 -0.50
#